data_AF-A0A1V1NTI3-F1
#
_entry.id   AF-A0A1V1NTI3-F1
#
_cell.length_a   1.000
_cell.length_b   1.000
_cell.length_c   1.000
_cell.angle_alpha   90.00
_cell.angle_beta   90.00
_cell.angle_gamma   90.00
#
_symmetry.space_group_name_H-M   'P 1'
#
loop_
_entity.id
_entity.type
_entity.pdbx_description
1 polymer ?
#
loop_
_entity_poly.entity_id
_entity_poly.type
_entity_poly.pdbx_seq_one_letter_code
_entity_poly.pdbx_strand_id
1 'polypeptide(L)'
;MTINKTGEGTVSKETQTVQYGDDLEITAMPENGFIFQGWSGDYSYTNSTIILKNIIADQSMTANFVQNTFTKLTLPSEIKIIPGSTINVPVYLEYNSSDNEIRGIDIILLEKNDFLELIDVNLSDGILSAYEKNVNTDLKDIAVYISNSQKITGSGKLMDVIFKVNNKISEPILTSTLEFAEAFFNEDKIPYNHCKLVVNKIFSNRHCICDRRRSSAYR
;
A
#
# COMPACT_ATOMS: atom_id res chain seq x y z
N MET A 1 12.15 38.46 -16.44
CA MET A 1 12.21 37.05 -16.00
C MET A 1 10.91 36.36 -16.36
N THR A 2 10.98 35.35 -17.22
CA THR A 2 9.83 34.51 -17.59
C THR A 2 9.83 33.26 -16.73
N ILE A 3 8.69 32.94 -16.12
CA ILE A 3 8.49 31.75 -15.30
C ILE A 3 7.31 30.99 -15.86
N ASN A 4 7.56 29.73 -16.22
CA ASN A 4 6.56 28.80 -16.75
C ASN A 4 6.47 27.56 -15.86
N LYS A 5 5.45 26.74 -16.11
CA LYS A 5 5.36 25.38 -15.59
C LYS A 5 4.85 24.41 -16.64
N THR A 6 5.23 23.14 -16.51
CA THR A 6 4.63 22.01 -17.22
C THR A 6 4.08 21.02 -16.18
N GLY A 7 2.93 20.41 -16.46
CA GLY A 7 2.22 19.56 -15.49
C GLY A 7 1.52 20.35 -14.36
N GLU A 8 1.07 19.62 -13.34
CA GLU A 8 0.30 20.19 -12.23
C GLU A 8 1.15 20.48 -11.00
N GLY A 9 0.99 21.70 -10.49
CA GLY A 9 1.80 22.30 -9.45
C GLY A 9 1.76 23.82 -9.53
N THR A 10 2.46 24.47 -8.61
CA THR A 10 2.56 25.93 -8.51
C THR A 10 4.02 26.37 -8.38
N VAL A 11 4.28 27.63 -8.74
CA VAL A 11 5.59 28.27 -8.54
C VAL A 11 5.38 29.48 -7.64
N SER A 12 6.31 29.73 -6.71
CA SER A 12 6.20 30.81 -5.72
C SER A 12 6.25 32.23 -6.30
N LYS A 13 6.60 32.36 -7.58
CA LYS A 13 6.71 33.62 -8.33
C LYS A 13 6.12 33.43 -9.71
N GLU A 14 5.37 34.43 -10.16
CA GLU A 14 4.92 34.53 -11.54
C GLU A 14 5.96 35.25 -12.41
N THR A 15 5.77 35.21 -13.73
CA THR A 15 6.56 36.01 -14.68
C THR A 15 6.57 37.49 -14.26
N GLN A 16 7.77 38.06 -14.10
CA GLN A 16 7.95 39.42 -13.58
C GLN A 16 9.24 40.09 -14.07
N THR A 17 9.28 41.42 -13.94
CA THR A 17 10.51 42.21 -14.10
C THR A 17 11.34 42.09 -12.84
N VAL A 18 12.63 41.80 -13.00
CA VAL A 18 13.64 41.80 -11.93
C VAL A 18 14.63 42.91 -12.24
N GLN A 19 15.05 43.68 -11.24
CA GLN A 19 16.03 44.75 -11.46
C GLN A 19 17.36 44.16 -11.88
N TYR A 20 18.10 44.93 -12.68
CA TYR A 20 19.43 44.52 -13.14
C TYR A 20 20.37 44.28 -11.95
N GLY A 21 20.94 43.08 -11.88
CA GLY A 21 21.88 42.67 -10.84
C GLY A 21 21.23 42.10 -9.57
N ASP A 22 19.89 42.09 -9.47
CA ASP A 22 19.19 41.49 -8.34
C ASP A 22 19.19 39.96 -8.40
N ASP A 23 18.98 39.36 -7.23
CA ASP A 23 18.75 37.94 -7.05
C ASP A 23 17.25 37.64 -7.00
N LEU A 24 16.86 36.45 -7.48
CA LEU A 24 15.48 35.96 -7.39
C LEU A 24 15.43 34.53 -6.86
N GLU A 25 14.76 34.35 -5.72
CA GLU A 25 14.42 33.03 -5.19
C GLU A 25 13.06 32.57 -5.71
N ILE A 26 13.04 31.35 -6.26
CA ILE A 26 11.83 30.69 -6.73
C ILE A 26 11.75 29.27 -6.16
N THR A 27 10.53 28.84 -5.83
CA THR A 27 10.23 27.51 -5.30
C THR A 27 9.10 26.88 -6.12
N ALA A 28 9.32 25.64 -6.56
CA ALA A 28 8.30 24.82 -7.21
C ALA A 28 7.62 23.91 -6.18
N MET A 29 6.28 23.88 -6.20
CA MET A 29 5.45 23.07 -5.31
C MET A 29 4.56 22.15 -6.16
N PRO A 30 4.80 20.83 -6.19
CA PRO A 30 3.95 19.91 -6.93
C PRO A 30 2.54 19.84 -6.33
N GLU A 31 1.53 19.68 -7.18
CA GLU A 31 0.16 19.40 -6.75
C GLU A 31 0.05 17.94 -6.24
N ASN A 32 -1.01 17.62 -5.50
CA ASN A 32 -1.23 16.25 -5.04
C ASN A 32 -1.25 15.26 -6.22
N GLY A 33 -0.46 14.18 -6.14
CA GLY A 33 -0.34 13.21 -7.22
C GLY A 33 0.69 13.56 -8.31
N PHE A 34 1.46 14.65 -8.15
CA PHE A 34 2.58 15.01 -9.03
C PHE A 34 3.91 15.04 -8.25
N ILE A 35 5.01 14.93 -8.97
CA ILE A 35 6.36 15.15 -8.44
C ILE A 35 7.05 16.26 -9.23
N PHE A 36 7.87 17.04 -8.54
CA PHE A 36 8.76 17.99 -9.19
C PHE A 36 9.96 17.24 -9.78
N GLN A 37 10.11 17.28 -11.10
CA GLN A 37 11.20 16.62 -11.81
C GLN A 37 12.46 17.50 -11.90
N GLY A 38 12.29 18.81 -11.97
CA GLY A 38 13.38 19.77 -12.09
C GLY A 38 13.00 21.04 -12.81
N TRP A 39 13.86 22.04 -12.71
CA TRP A 39 13.81 23.27 -13.48
C TRP A 39 14.49 23.09 -14.84
N SER A 40 13.99 23.76 -15.87
CA SER A 40 14.57 23.82 -17.23
C SER A 40 14.42 25.24 -17.82
N GLY A 41 14.98 25.49 -19.00
CA GLY A 41 15.00 26.81 -19.63
C GLY A 41 16.43 27.25 -19.88
N ASP A 42 16.81 28.44 -19.42
CA ASP A 42 18.20 28.90 -19.50
C ASP A 42 19.13 28.14 -18.56
N TYR A 43 18.59 27.60 -17.46
CA TYR A 43 19.32 26.78 -16.51
C TYR A 43 18.53 25.53 -16.12
N SER A 44 19.25 24.53 -15.62
CA SER A 44 18.67 23.30 -15.10
C SER A 44 19.06 23.08 -13.65
N TYR A 45 18.08 22.75 -12.82
CA TYR A 45 18.27 22.48 -11.41
C TYR A 45 17.34 21.35 -10.96
N THR A 46 17.80 20.54 -10.03
CA THR A 46 17.00 19.45 -9.43
C THR A 46 16.37 19.85 -8.10
N ASN A 47 16.88 20.89 -7.44
CA ASN A 47 16.30 21.39 -6.20
C ASN A 47 15.00 22.16 -6.51
N SER A 48 13.95 21.90 -5.73
CA SER A 48 12.65 22.57 -5.88
C SER A 48 12.74 24.07 -5.58
N THR A 49 13.59 24.46 -4.61
CA THR A 49 13.92 25.86 -4.31
C THR A 49 15.30 26.20 -4.85
N ILE A 50 15.37 27.29 -5.62
CA ILE A 50 16.62 27.82 -6.20
C ILE A 50 16.68 29.33 -6.05
N ILE A 51 17.92 29.87 -6.05
CA ILE A 51 18.20 31.30 -6.09
C ILE A 51 18.98 31.58 -7.36
N LEU A 52 18.37 32.32 -8.28
CA LEU A 52 19.04 32.88 -9.45
C LEU A 52 19.76 34.15 -9.01
N LYS A 53 21.08 34.20 -9.17
CA LYS A 53 21.89 35.32 -8.71
C LYS A 53 22.28 36.24 -9.84
N ASN A 54 22.38 37.54 -9.54
CA ASN A 54 22.91 38.57 -10.43
C ASN A 54 22.24 38.53 -11.83
N ILE A 55 20.93 38.75 -11.87
CA ILE A 55 20.14 38.70 -13.12
C ILE A 55 20.42 39.97 -13.93
N ILE A 56 21.20 39.83 -15.01
CA ILE A 56 21.66 40.94 -15.86
C ILE A 56 21.06 40.95 -17.27
N ALA A 57 20.20 39.99 -17.58
CA ALA A 57 19.52 39.85 -18.88
C ALA A 57 18.17 39.15 -18.68
N ASP A 58 17.33 39.18 -19.71
CA ASP A 58 16.11 38.39 -19.73
C ASP A 58 16.45 36.90 -19.65
N GLN A 59 15.78 36.21 -18.75
CA GLN A 59 15.94 34.77 -18.51
C GLN A 59 14.56 34.10 -18.41
N SER A 60 14.51 32.81 -18.72
CA SER A 60 13.34 31.95 -18.70
C SER A 60 13.62 30.68 -17.89
N MET A 61 12.71 30.37 -16.98
CA MET A 61 12.72 29.14 -16.19
C MET A 61 11.36 28.45 -16.23
N THR A 62 11.38 27.14 -16.33
CA THR A 62 10.19 26.29 -16.38
C THR A 62 10.29 25.24 -15.28
N ALA A 63 9.33 25.23 -14.36
CA ALA A 63 9.16 24.13 -13.39
C ALA A 63 8.52 22.93 -14.09
N ASN A 64 9.18 21.77 -14.06
CA ASN A 64 8.61 20.56 -14.64
C ASN A 64 8.01 19.68 -13.55
N PHE A 65 6.69 19.49 -13.62
CA PHE A 65 5.96 18.55 -12.79
C PHE A 65 5.53 17.37 -13.65
N VAL A 66 5.75 16.16 -13.15
CA VAL A 66 5.30 14.94 -13.82
C VAL A 66 4.34 14.19 -12.89
N GLN A 67 3.35 13.52 -13.47
CA GLN A 67 2.39 12.74 -12.69
C GLN A 67 3.16 11.66 -11.91
N ASN A 68 2.90 11.56 -10.61
CA ASN A 68 3.49 10.55 -9.76
C ASN A 68 2.82 9.21 -10.07
N THR A 69 3.44 8.39 -10.93
CA THR A 69 2.88 7.09 -11.25
C THR A 69 3.38 6.01 -10.29
N PHE A 70 2.48 5.29 -9.62
CA PHE A 70 2.82 4.16 -8.78
C PHE A 70 1.75 3.07 -8.83
N THR A 71 2.20 1.85 -8.58
CA THR A 71 1.35 0.68 -8.35
C THR A 71 1.93 -0.06 -7.16
N LYS A 72 1.12 -0.33 -6.14
CA LYS A 72 1.56 -0.99 -4.92
C LYS A 72 0.44 -1.83 -4.32
N LEU A 73 0.79 -2.98 -3.76
CA LEU A 73 -0.10 -3.77 -2.92
C LEU A 73 0.06 -3.43 -1.44
N THR A 74 -1.05 -3.33 -0.70
CA THR A 74 -1.01 -3.11 0.73
C THR A 74 -1.87 -4.06 1.55
N LEU A 75 -1.30 -4.54 2.64
CA LEU A 75 -1.96 -5.22 3.75
C LEU A 75 -2.16 -4.22 4.92
N PRO A 76 -3.04 -4.51 5.89
CA PRO A 76 -3.10 -3.75 7.14
C PRO A 76 -1.75 -3.76 7.85
N SER A 77 -1.40 -2.66 8.53
CA SER A 77 -0.14 -2.55 9.26
C SER A 77 -0.05 -3.52 10.44
N GLU A 78 -1.17 -3.77 11.13
CA GLU A 78 -1.25 -4.75 12.21
C GLU A 78 -2.63 -5.43 12.25
N ILE A 79 -2.65 -6.74 12.52
CA ILE A 79 -3.87 -7.53 12.76
C ILE A 79 -3.73 -8.29 14.08
N LYS A 80 -4.75 -8.18 14.93
CA LYS A 80 -4.88 -9.00 16.14
C LYS A 80 -5.51 -10.34 15.79
N ILE A 81 -4.83 -11.43 16.12
CA ILE A 81 -5.28 -12.81 15.84
C ILE A 81 -5.62 -13.55 17.13
N ILE A 82 -6.62 -14.42 17.07
CA ILE A 82 -7.02 -15.27 18.20
C ILE A 82 -6.76 -16.72 17.79
N PRO A 83 -6.00 -17.52 18.56
CA PRO A 83 -5.74 -18.92 18.21
C PRO A 83 -7.04 -19.70 17.95
N GLY A 84 -7.12 -20.40 16.82
CA GLY A 84 -8.30 -21.16 16.40
C GLY A 84 -9.40 -20.32 15.71
N SER A 85 -9.29 -19.00 15.61
CA SER A 85 -10.25 -18.18 14.86
C SER A 85 -10.04 -18.28 13.35
N THR A 86 -10.98 -17.74 12.59
CA THR A 86 -10.82 -17.42 11.17
C THR A 86 -10.70 -15.90 11.04
N ILE A 87 -9.79 -15.42 10.18
CA ILE A 87 -9.58 -14.00 9.93
C ILE A 87 -9.67 -13.71 8.44
N ASN A 88 -10.13 -12.50 8.10
CA ASN A 88 -10.12 -11.97 6.75
C ASN A 88 -9.06 -10.87 6.69
N VAL A 89 -8.07 -11.04 5.81
CA VAL A 89 -6.99 -10.09 5.61
C VAL A 89 -7.24 -9.35 4.29
N PRO A 90 -7.67 -8.08 4.33
CA PRO A 90 -7.92 -7.33 3.10
C PRO A 90 -6.60 -7.01 2.41
N VAL A 91 -6.56 -7.18 1.09
CA VAL A 91 -5.47 -6.73 0.22
C VAL A 91 -5.97 -5.54 -0.59
N TYR A 92 -5.23 -4.44 -0.55
CA TYR A 92 -5.55 -3.22 -1.28
C TYR A 92 -4.57 -3.00 -2.42
N LEU A 93 -5.09 -2.42 -3.49
CA LEU A 93 -4.33 -1.84 -4.58
C LEU A 93 -4.29 -0.32 -4.39
N GLU A 94 -3.08 0.20 -4.28
CA GLU A 94 -2.78 1.63 -4.43
C GLU A 94 -2.25 1.86 -5.84
N TYR A 95 -2.98 2.66 -6.60
CA TYR A 95 -2.83 2.75 -8.03
C TYR A 95 -3.02 4.18 -8.53
N ASN A 96 -1.99 4.70 -9.15
CA ASN A 96 -1.97 5.95 -9.89
C ASN A 96 -1.05 5.72 -11.07
N SER A 97 -1.55 5.23 -12.21
CA SER A 97 -0.74 5.07 -13.42
C SER A 97 -1.49 5.67 -14.60
N SER A 98 -0.72 6.09 -15.62
CA SER A 98 -1.24 6.43 -16.94
C SER A 98 -1.32 5.21 -17.86
N ASP A 99 -0.66 4.11 -17.49
CA ASP A 99 -0.71 2.81 -18.17
C ASP A 99 -1.37 1.76 -17.26
N ASN A 100 -2.51 1.22 -17.73
CA ASN A 100 -3.52 0.59 -16.89
C ASN A 100 -3.97 -0.79 -17.33
N GLU A 101 -3.13 -1.50 -18.07
CA GLU A 101 -3.48 -2.85 -18.48
C GLU A 101 -2.96 -3.90 -17.50
N ILE A 102 -3.56 -3.97 -16.32
CA ILE A 102 -3.39 -5.13 -15.44
C ILE A 102 -4.26 -6.25 -16.01
N ARG A 103 -3.63 -7.28 -16.58
CA ARG A 103 -4.25 -8.48 -17.21
C ARG A 103 -4.16 -9.73 -16.32
N GLY A 104 -3.24 -9.73 -15.37
CA GLY A 104 -3.09 -10.80 -14.40
C GLY A 104 -2.55 -10.26 -13.09
N ILE A 105 -2.98 -10.87 -12.00
CA ILE A 105 -2.43 -10.66 -10.66
C ILE A 105 -1.96 -12.01 -10.17
N ASP A 106 -0.72 -12.09 -9.73
CA ASP A 106 -0.13 -13.29 -9.16
C ASP A 106 0.55 -12.93 -7.82
N ILE A 107 0.11 -13.58 -6.75
CA ILE A 107 0.50 -13.24 -5.38
C ILE A 107 0.78 -14.52 -4.60
N ILE A 108 1.94 -14.56 -3.95
CA ILE A 108 2.27 -15.59 -2.96
C ILE A 108 2.45 -14.92 -1.59
N LEU A 109 1.72 -15.42 -0.58
CA LEU A 109 1.81 -14.91 0.79
C LEU A 109 2.66 -15.80 1.69
N LEU A 110 3.55 -15.19 2.45
CA LEU A 110 4.41 -15.86 3.43
C LEU A 110 4.16 -15.30 4.82
N GLU A 111 4.01 -16.21 5.79
CA GLU A 111 3.93 -15.86 7.20
C GLU A 111 5.03 -16.61 7.97
N LYS A 112 5.76 -15.89 8.83
CA LYS A 112 7.08 -16.33 9.32
C LYS A 112 7.06 -17.39 10.42
N ASN A 113 5.95 -17.53 11.16
CA ASN A 113 5.87 -18.34 12.39
C ASN A 113 4.80 -19.44 12.33
N ASP A 114 4.28 -19.75 11.15
CA ASP A 114 3.26 -20.78 10.92
C ASP A 114 1.97 -20.60 11.74
N PHE A 115 1.58 -19.33 11.90
CA PHE A 115 0.35 -18.91 12.56
C PHE A 115 -0.87 -19.05 11.67
N LEU A 116 -0.70 -19.00 10.35
CA LEU A 116 -1.79 -18.88 9.39
C LEU A 116 -1.77 -19.99 8.33
N GLU A 117 -2.92 -20.65 8.17
CA GLU A 117 -3.23 -21.59 7.09
C GLU A 117 -4.24 -20.93 6.14
N LEU A 118 -3.95 -20.89 4.84
CA LEU A 118 -4.83 -20.27 3.84
C LEU A 118 -6.05 -21.16 3.61
N ILE A 119 -7.25 -20.60 3.75
CA ILE A 119 -8.51 -21.32 3.48
C ILE A 119 -9.03 -21.00 2.08
N ASP A 120 -9.21 -19.71 1.79
CA ASP A 120 -9.81 -19.22 0.54
C ASP A 120 -9.54 -17.71 0.38
N VAL A 121 -9.99 -17.13 -0.73
CA VAL A 121 -9.90 -15.71 -1.05
C VAL A 121 -11.27 -15.19 -1.47
N ASN A 122 -11.81 -14.15 -0.85
CA ASN A 122 -13.06 -13.53 -1.30
C ASN A 122 -12.80 -12.30 -2.18
N LEU A 123 -13.40 -12.27 -3.38
CA LEU A 123 -13.34 -11.11 -4.29
C LEU A 123 -14.60 -10.24 -4.24
N SER A 124 -15.71 -10.70 -3.63
CA SER A 124 -17.06 -10.09 -3.79
C SER A 124 -17.12 -8.61 -3.44
N ASP A 125 -16.31 -8.19 -2.47
CA ASP A 125 -16.34 -6.85 -1.88
C ASP A 125 -15.21 -5.95 -2.42
N GLY A 126 -14.49 -6.43 -3.44
CA GLY A 126 -13.35 -5.74 -4.04
C GLY A 126 -13.61 -5.25 -5.46
N ILE A 127 -12.62 -4.54 -6.01
CA ILE A 127 -12.58 -4.10 -7.41
C ILE A 127 -12.42 -5.28 -8.38
N LEU A 128 -12.12 -6.48 -7.86
CA LEU A 128 -12.02 -7.71 -8.61
C LEU A 128 -13.29 -8.59 -8.52
N SER A 129 -14.41 -8.07 -8.01
CA SER A 129 -15.64 -8.85 -7.74
C SER A 129 -16.25 -9.56 -8.95
N ALA A 130 -15.95 -9.10 -10.16
CA ALA A 130 -16.44 -9.71 -11.41
C ALA A 130 -15.47 -10.75 -12.02
N TYR A 131 -14.32 -11.01 -11.40
CA TYR A 131 -13.24 -11.82 -11.99
C TYR A 131 -13.11 -13.19 -11.33
N GLU A 132 -12.45 -14.10 -12.05
CA GLU A 132 -12.17 -15.45 -11.58
C GLU A 132 -10.82 -15.53 -10.88
N LYS A 133 -10.81 -16.22 -9.74
CA LYS A 133 -9.61 -16.50 -8.95
C LYS A 133 -9.21 -17.97 -9.11
N ASN A 134 -7.91 -18.24 -9.07
CA ASN A 134 -7.34 -19.55 -8.85
C ASN A 134 -6.50 -19.49 -7.57
N VAL A 135 -6.76 -20.39 -6.63
CA VAL A 135 -6.11 -20.38 -5.31
C VAL A 135 -5.53 -21.76 -5.04
N ASN A 136 -4.22 -21.81 -4.83
CA ASN A 136 -3.53 -22.97 -4.29
C ASN A 136 -3.25 -22.73 -2.80
N THR A 137 -4.06 -23.35 -1.94
CA THR A 137 -4.01 -23.17 -0.49
C THR A 137 -2.72 -23.67 0.15
N ASP A 138 -2.12 -24.73 -0.42
CA ASP A 138 -0.91 -25.35 0.11
C ASP A 138 0.32 -24.48 -0.14
N LEU A 139 0.39 -23.88 -1.34
CA LEU A 139 1.47 -22.98 -1.73
C LEU A 139 1.22 -21.52 -1.34
N LYS A 140 0.02 -21.21 -0.80
CA LYS A 140 -0.43 -19.83 -0.51
C LYS A 140 -0.33 -18.91 -1.73
N ASP A 141 -0.60 -19.51 -2.89
CA ASP A 141 -0.47 -18.91 -4.22
C ASP A 141 -1.87 -18.57 -4.74
N ILE A 142 -2.05 -17.30 -5.10
CA ILE A 142 -3.31 -16.68 -5.48
C ILE A 142 -3.10 -15.99 -6.82
N ALA A 143 -3.73 -16.53 -7.85
CA ALA A 143 -3.77 -15.94 -9.17
C ALA A 143 -5.17 -15.41 -9.49
N VAL A 144 -5.26 -14.22 -10.07
CA VAL A 144 -6.52 -13.67 -10.61
C VAL A 144 -6.29 -13.31 -12.08
N TYR A 145 -7.13 -13.87 -12.94
CA TYR A 145 -7.09 -13.61 -14.38
C TYR A 145 -8.08 -12.51 -14.75
N ILE A 146 -7.59 -11.48 -15.47
CA ILE A 146 -8.39 -10.33 -15.88
C ILE A 146 -8.58 -10.42 -17.39
N SER A 147 -9.78 -10.79 -17.83
CA SER A 147 -10.07 -10.97 -19.26
C SER A 147 -10.03 -9.64 -20.03
N ASN A 148 -9.65 -9.72 -21.31
CA ASN A 148 -9.27 -8.62 -22.21
C ASN A 148 -10.32 -7.50 -22.44
N SER A 149 -11.50 -7.57 -21.83
CA SER A 149 -12.57 -6.56 -22.02
C SER A 149 -12.70 -5.57 -20.86
N GLN A 150 -11.97 -5.75 -19.75
CA GLN A 150 -12.10 -4.89 -18.57
C GLN A 150 -10.75 -4.44 -18.02
N LYS A 151 -10.69 -3.18 -17.59
CA LYS A 151 -9.48 -2.54 -17.03
C LYS A 151 -9.69 -2.33 -15.54
N ILE A 152 -8.67 -2.55 -14.73
CA ILE A 152 -8.63 -2.01 -13.37
C ILE A 152 -8.30 -0.52 -13.49
N THR A 153 -9.23 0.35 -13.10
CA THR A 153 -9.12 1.81 -13.33
C THR A 153 -9.00 2.63 -12.06
N GLY A 154 -8.69 2.02 -10.92
CA GLY A 154 -8.54 2.77 -9.68
C GLY A 154 -7.95 1.99 -8.52
N SER A 155 -7.63 2.74 -7.46
CA SER A 155 -7.24 2.19 -6.16
C SER A 155 -8.45 1.60 -5.44
N GLY A 156 -8.25 0.56 -4.63
CA GLY A 156 -9.31 -0.03 -3.84
C GLY A 156 -8.96 -1.39 -3.24
N LYS A 157 -9.90 -1.98 -2.50
CA LYS A 157 -9.75 -3.36 -2.01
C LYS A 157 -9.77 -4.31 -3.21
N LEU A 158 -8.78 -5.19 -3.34
CA LEU A 158 -8.76 -6.26 -4.33
C LEU A 158 -9.57 -7.45 -3.83
N MET A 159 -9.23 -7.93 -2.63
CA MET A 159 -9.71 -9.20 -2.09
C MET A 159 -9.60 -9.25 -0.57
N ASP A 160 -10.31 -10.18 0.06
CA ASP A 160 -10.10 -10.60 1.43
C ASP A 160 -9.49 -12.01 1.44
N VAL A 161 -8.26 -12.15 1.91
CA VAL A 161 -7.60 -13.45 2.06
C VAL A 161 -8.01 -14.06 3.38
N ILE A 162 -8.60 -15.25 3.34
CA ILE A 162 -9.22 -15.90 4.49
C ILE A 162 -8.24 -16.92 5.07
N PHE A 163 -7.79 -16.69 6.30
CA PHE A 163 -6.88 -17.58 7.00
C PHE A 163 -7.52 -18.24 8.20
N LYS A 164 -7.17 -19.51 8.43
CA LYS A 164 -7.32 -20.17 9.74
C LYS A 164 -6.12 -19.80 10.61
N VAL A 165 -6.39 -19.34 11.82
CA VAL A 165 -5.35 -19.11 12.82
C VAL A 165 -5.06 -20.43 13.54
N ASN A 166 -3.80 -20.85 13.53
CA ASN A 166 -3.35 -22.07 14.21
C ASN A 166 -3.74 -22.03 15.69
N ASN A 167 -4.30 -23.13 16.21
CA ASN A 167 -4.77 -23.23 17.58
C ASN A 167 -3.63 -23.54 18.59
N LYS A 168 -2.44 -23.91 18.10
CA LYS A 168 -1.28 -24.30 18.93
C LYS A 168 -0.27 -23.17 19.16
N ILE A 169 -0.63 -21.91 18.88
CA ILE A 169 0.27 -20.77 19.12
C ILE A 169 0.49 -20.61 20.63
N SER A 170 1.73 -20.74 21.07
CA SER A 170 2.13 -20.67 22.47
C SER A 170 3.31 -19.71 22.69
N GLU A 171 3.51 -19.31 23.95
CA GLU A 171 4.68 -18.51 24.33
C GLU A 171 6.01 -19.23 24.01
N PRO A 172 7.10 -18.48 23.79
CA PRO A 172 7.22 -17.01 23.91
C PRO A 172 6.82 -16.24 22.65
N ILE A 173 6.53 -16.91 21.53
CA ILE A 173 6.29 -16.27 20.24
C ILE A 173 4.81 -15.88 20.12
N LEU A 174 4.52 -14.58 20.29
CA LEU A 174 3.15 -14.02 20.22
C LEU A 174 2.98 -13.00 19.09
N THR A 175 3.98 -12.89 18.21
CA THR A 175 3.94 -11.98 17.06
C THR A 175 4.49 -12.68 15.83
N SER A 176 3.97 -12.32 14.66
CA SER A 176 4.54 -12.74 13.38
C SER A 176 4.42 -11.63 12.33
N THR A 177 4.90 -11.91 11.13
CA THR A 177 4.79 -11.02 9.98
C THR A 177 4.21 -11.81 8.82
N LEU A 178 3.14 -11.28 8.23
CA LEU A 178 2.60 -11.69 6.95
C LEU A 178 3.11 -10.73 5.88
N GLU A 179 3.69 -11.25 4.82
CA GLU A 179 4.26 -10.48 3.72
C GLU A 179 4.00 -11.17 2.37
N PHE A 180 4.15 -10.42 1.29
CA PHE A 180 4.18 -10.99 -0.05
C PHE A 180 5.56 -11.59 -0.30
N ALA A 181 5.63 -12.89 -0.52
CA ALA A 181 6.82 -13.52 -1.09
C ALA A 181 6.95 -13.12 -2.57
N GLU A 182 5.83 -13.16 -3.28
CA GLU A 182 5.72 -12.74 -4.67
C GLU A 182 4.47 -11.88 -4.87
N ALA A 183 4.57 -10.90 -5.75
CA ALA A 183 3.51 -9.98 -6.10
C ALA A 183 3.81 -9.43 -7.49
N PHE A 184 3.15 -9.99 -8.50
CA PHE A 184 3.30 -9.61 -9.89
C PHE A 184 1.98 -9.14 -10.45
N PHE A 185 2.02 -8.03 -11.16
CA PHE A 185 0.97 -7.68 -12.10
C PHE A 185 1.50 -7.89 -13.50
N ASN A 186 0.79 -8.72 -14.27
CA ASN A 186 1.30 -9.27 -15.51
C ASN A 186 2.61 -10.03 -15.25
N GLU A 187 3.76 -9.39 -15.51
CA GLU A 187 5.11 -9.93 -15.28
C GLU A 187 5.98 -8.95 -14.47
N ASP A 188 5.42 -7.80 -14.08
CA ASP A 188 6.14 -6.76 -13.37
C ASP A 188 6.00 -6.94 -11.87
N LYS A 189 7.14 -6.96 -11.16
CA LYS A 189 7.16 -7.03 -9.70
C LYS A 189 6.61 -5.74 -9.12
N ILE A 190 5.62 -5.88 -8.23
CA ILE A 190 4.94 -4.75 -7.61
C ILE A 190 5.50 -4.51 -6.21
N PRO A 191 5.78 -3.25 -5.82
CA PRO A 191 6.08 -2.90 -4.44
C PRO A 191 4.94 -3.29 -3.49
N TYR A 192 5.29 -3.63 -2.25
CA TYR A 192 4.30 -3.95 -1.22
C TYR A 192 4.78 -3.61 0.20
N ASN A 193 3.86 -3.62 1.16
CA ASN A 193 4.18 -3.56 2.59
C ASN A 193 4.08 -4.95 3.25
N HIS A 194 4.26 -4.98 4.56
CA HIS A 194 4.05 -6.17 5.40
C HIS A 194 3.01 -5.88 6.48
N CYS A 195 2.40 -6.94 6.99
CA CYS A 195 1.44 -6.90 8.08
C CYS A 195 2.04 -7.57 9.33
N LYS A 196 1.99 -6.88 10.46
CA LYS A 196 2.32 -7.46 11.76
C LYS A 196 1.12 -8.23 12.31
N LEU A 197 1.33 -9.47 12.68
CA LEU A 197 0.33 -10.28 13.38
C LEU A 197 0.63 -10.25 14.89
N VAL A 198 -0.39 -9.99 15.71
CA VAL A 198 -0.26 -9.96 17.17
C VAL A 198 -1.29 -10.89 17.79
N VAL A 199 -0.81 -11.87 18.54
CA VAL A 199 -1.67 -12.84 19.23
C VAL A 199 -2.38 -12.15 20.39
N ASN A 200 -3.71 -12.10 20.32
CA ASN A 200 -4.55 -11.63 21.40
C ASN A 200 -5.03 -12.83 22.22
N LYS A 201 -4.40 -13.06 23.37
CA LYS A 201 -4.86 -14.06 24.34
C LYS A 201 -6.09 -13.51 25.06
N ILE A 202 -7.28 -13.86 24.58
CA ILE A 202 -8.44 -13.88 25.47
C ILE A 202 -8.19 -15.05 26.42
N PHE A 203 -7.70 -14.77 27.62
CA PHE A 203 -7.68 -15.78 28.69
C PHE A 203 -9.12 -16.23 28.90
N SER A 204 -9.47 -17.44 28.44
CA SER A 204 -10.72 -18.05 28.86
C SER A 204 -10.60 -18.28 30.36
N ASN A 205 -11.29 -17.47 31.17
CA ASN A 205 -11.56 -17.81 32.56
C ASN A 205 -12.38 -19.11 32.59
N ARG A 206 -11.72 -20.25 32.52
CA ARG A 206 -12.27 -21.54 32.92
C ARG A 206 -11.36 -22.13 33.98
N HIS A 207 -11.56 -21.68 35.21
CA HIS A 207 -11.32 -22.44 36.44
C HIS A 207 -12.12 -21.79 37.58
N CYS A 208 -13.43 -22.03 37.61
CA CYS A 208 -14.13 -22.15 38.89
C CYS A 208 -14.49 -23.62 39.03
N ILE A 209 -13.68 -24.30 39.81
CA ILE A 209 -13.78 -25.71 40.15
C ILE A 209 -15.14 -25.98 40.80
N CYS A 210 -15.86 -26.95 40.27
CA CYS A 210 -16.99 -27.58 40.93
C CYS A 210 -16.48 -28.29 42.20
N ASP A 211 -16.74 -27.78 43.40
CA ASP A 211 -16.64 -28.60 44.61
C ASP A 211 -18.04 -29.13 44.98
N ARG A 212 -18.30 -30.36 44.53
CA ARG A 212 -19.37 -31.20 45.09
C ARG A 212 -18.87 -31.76 46.41
N ARG A 213 -19.41 -31.27 47.53
CA ARG A 213 -19.56 -32.10 48.73
C ARG A 213 -21.04 -32.42 48.97
N ARG A 214 -21.40 -33.67 48.70
CA ARG A 214 -22.58 -34.36 49.24
C ARG A 214 -22.25 -34.89 50.64
N SER A 215 -23.27 -34.89 51.52
CA SER A 215 -23.48 -35.64 52.78
C SER A 215 -23.82 -34.67 53.92
N SER A 216 -24.89 -34.78 54.72
CA SER A 216 -25.86 -35.86 54.96
C SER A 216 -27.21 -35.30 55.43
N ALA A 217 -28.27 -36.08 55.25
CA ALA A 217 -29.54 -35.96 55.98
C ALA A 217 -29.40 -36.28 57.49
N TYR A 218 -30.47 -36.01 58.25
CA TYR A 218 -30.78 -36.28 59.68
C TYR A 218 -30.55 -35.14 60.68
N ARG A 219 -31.60 -34.35 60.96
CA ARG A 219 -32.56 -34.50 62.08
C ARG A 219 -33.55 -33.34 62.09
#